data_AF-A0A9P0B7K1-F1
#
_entry.id   AF-A0A9P0B7K1-F1
#
_cell.length_a   1.000
_cell.length_b   1.000
_cell.length_c   1.000
_cell.angle_alpha   90.00
_cell.angle_beta   90.00
_cell.angle_gamma   90.00
#
_symmetry.space_group_name_H-M   'P 1'
#
loop_
_entity.id
_entity.type
_entity.pdbx_description
1 polymer ?
#
loop_
_entity_poly.entity_id
_entity_poly.type
_entity_poly.pdbx_seq_one_letter_code
_entity_poly.pdbx_strand_id
1 'polypeptide(L)'
;MLRAFYKTFRTYRSLHRIVQPKIAIKHLSRAVKVSLSTEIYSLVKDNKEEIEEILLQAQLQGKEAYIELVNVLKTFILENCKEYQKCVKQQIEITEQANILGPLSQKWGELPEYRTLAKDLSYELSIYVTLFRSIGNIIKDNKELREVVFKVYKDFERILDKELDINKKLDGELLNLNCDSILKDSLGFCDHEFPEREYRED
;
A
#
# COMPACT_ATOMS: atom_id res chain seq x y z
N MET A 1 27.56 -22.53 32.47
CA MET A 1 27.24 -21.10 32.67
C MET A 1 26.15 -20.84 33.72
N LEU A 2 25.04 -21.58 33.77
CA LEU A 2 23.95 -21.34 34.75
C LEU A 2 24.25 -21.62 36.23
N ARG A 3 25.25 -22.47 36.55
CA ARG A 3 25.66 -22.73 37.96
C ARG A 3 26.48 -21.61 38.60
N ALA A 4 27.18 -20.80 37.80
CA ALA A 4 27.94 -19.66 38.30
C ALA A 4 26.99 -18.52 38.73
N PHE A 5 25.89 -18.33 37.99
CA PHE A 5 24.90 -17.29 38.28
C PHE A 5 24.15 -17.51 39.61
N TYR A 6 23.87 -18.78 39.96
CA TYR A 6 23.12 -19.10 41.18
C TYR A 6 23.95 -18.95 42.47
N LYS A 7 25.28 -19.12 42.39
CA LYS A 7 26.18 -18.96 43.54
C LYS A 7 26.35 -17.49 43.91
N THR A 8 26.42 -16.61 42.90
CA THR A 8 26.52 -15.14 43.08
C THR A 8 25.25 -14.54 43.67
N PHE A 9 24.07 -15.10 43.35
CA PHE A 9 22.79 -14.60 43.85
C PHE A 9 22.54 -14.90 45.34
N ARG A 10 23.11 -16.00 45.87
CA ARG A 10 22.91 -16.40 47.28
C ARG A 10 23.69 -15.51 48.24
N THR A 11 24.85 -15.01 47.83
CA THR A 11 25.69 -14.09 48.62
C THR A 11 25.05 -12.71 48.71
N TYR A 12 24.37 -12.26 47.64
CA TYR A 12 23.74 -10.94 47.55
C TYR A 12 22.59 -10.74 48.55
N ARG A 13 21.90 -11.83 48.93
CA ARG A 13 20.77 -11.78 49.89
C ARG A 13 21.20 -11.50 51.34
N SER A 14 22.48 -11.67 51.65
CA SER A 14 23.02 -11.47 53.01
C SER A 14 23.41 -10.01 53.32
N LEU A 15 23.62 -9.19 52.29
CA LEU A 15 24.12 -7.81 52.43
C LEU A 15 23.00 -6.75 52.55
N HIS A 16 21.72 -7.18 52.51
CA HIS A 16 20.57 -6.28 52.58
C HIS A 16 20.19 -5.81 53.98
N ARG A 17 21.12 -5.87 54.94
CA ARG A 17 20.97 -5.27 56.26
C ARG A 17 22.18 -4.38 56.51
N ILE A 18 21.95 -3.08 56.35
CA ILE A 18 22.27 -2.00 57.30
C ILE A 18 22.58 -0.70 56.52
N VAL A 19 21.95 0.37 57.01
CA VAL A 19 22.14 1.82 56.75
C VAL A 19 21.30 2.45 55.62
N GLN A 20 20.63 3.53 56.02
CA GLN A 20 19.55 4.22 55.33
C GLN A 20 19.93 4.80 53.96
N PRO A 21 19.27 4.39 52.86
CA PRO A 21 19.75 4.67 51.51
C PRO A 21 19.08 5.88 50.82
N LYS A 22 18.21 6.65 51.48
CA LYS A 22 17.39 7.64 50.73
C LYS A 22 18.12 8.93 50.35
N ILE A 23 19.05 9.41 51.18
CA ILE A 23 19.80 10.66 50.90
C ILE A 23 21.01 10.37 50.00
N ALA A 24 21.76 9.32 50.30
CA ALA A 24 22.91 8.90 49.50
C ALA A 24 22.51 8.49 48.06
N ILE A 25 21.38 7.77 47.86
CA ILE A 25 20.90 7.43 46.51
C ILE A 25 20.51 8.67 45.71
N LYS A 26 19.97 9.73 46.33
CA LYS A 26 19.56 10.94 45.61
C LYS A 26 20.77 11.75 45.12
N HIS A 27 21.84 11.80 45.92
CA HIS A 27 23.10 12.44 45.54
C HIS A 27 23.92 11.58 44.57
N LEU A 28 23.95 10.25 44.73
CA LEU A 28 24.55 9.33 43.77
C LEU A 28 23.78 9.31 42.44
N SER A 29 22.45 9.33 42.45
CA SER A 29 21.62 9.44 41.25
C SER A 29 21.91 10.73 40.48
N ARG A 30 22.04 11.87 41.17
CA ARG A 30 22.43 13.14 40.56
C ARG A 30 23.88 13.12 40.08
N ALA A 31 24.81 12.62 40.88
CA ALA A 31 26.22 12.55 40.52
C ALA A 31 26.48 11.59 39.35
N VAL A 32 25.78 10.46 39.29
CA VAL A 32 25.82 9.50 38.17
C VAL A 32 25.10 10.08 36.95
N LYS A 33 23.98 10.80 37.10
CA LYS A 33 23.36 11.54 35.99
C LYS A 33 24.29 12.59 35.41
N VAL A 34 24.96 13.36 36.27
CA VAL A 34 25.88 14.43 35.87
C VAL A 34 27.16 13.83 35.29
N SER A 35 27.75 12.80 35.90
CA SER A 35 28.93 12.08 35.37
C SER A 35 28.63 11.47 34.01
N LEU A 36 27.57 10.67 33.87
CA LEU A 36 27.16 10.10 32.59
C LEU A 36 26.82 11.19 31.58
N SER A 37 26.15 12.28 31.98
CA SER A 37 25.87 13.37 31.05
C SER A 37 27.15 14.08 30.60
N THR A 38 28.16 14.21 31.47
CA THR A 38 29.43 14.91 31.18
C THR A 38 30.37 14.03 30.36
N GLU A 39 30.41 12.71 30.65
CA GLU A 39 31.16 11.70 29.90
C GLU A 39 30.54 11.48 28.52
N ILE A 40 29.21 11.44 28.41
CA ILE A 40 28.51 11.46 27.12
C ILE A 40 28.79 12.78 26.40
N TYR A 41 28.78 13.93 27.09
CA TYR A 41 29.09 15.22 26.47
C TYR A 41 30.52 15.28 25.95
N SER A 42 31.52 14.74 26.68
CA SER A 42 32.91 14.70 26.24
C SER A 42 33.11 13.71 25.09
N LEU A 43 32.50 12.52 25.16
CA LEU A 43 32.53 11.55 24.05
C LEU A 43 31.86 12.08 22.77
N VAL A 44 30.75 12.82 22.91
CA VAL A 44 30.06 13.48 21.79
C VAL A 44 30.86 14.69 21.28
N LYS A 45 31.57 15.39 22.15
CA LYS A 45 32.40 16.54 21.79
C LYS A 45 33.69 16.10 21.08
N ASP A 46 34.33 15.03 21.54
CA ASP A 46 35.61 14.54 21.03
C ASP A 46 35.44 13.72 19.74
N ASN A 47 34.27 13.08 19.54
CA ASN A 47 33.92 12.34 18.31
C ASN A 47 32.81 13.03 17.50
N LYS A 48 32.69 14.35 17.64
CA LYS A 48 31.58 15.12 17.05
C LYS A 48 31.46 14.90 15.54
N GLU A 49 32.59 14.95 14.83
CA GLU A 49 32.64 14.76 13.37
C GLU A 49 32.23 13.33 12.97
N GLU A 50 32.69 12.32 13.70
CA GLU A 50 32.34 10.91 13.44
C GLU A 50 30.86 10.63 13.69
N ILE A 51 30.28 11.20 14.76
CA ILE A 51 28.84 11.09 15.05
C ILE A 51 28.02 11.84 14.00
N GLU A 52 28.46 13.04 13.58
CA GLU A 52 27.82 13.78 12.50
C GLU A 52 27.85 12.99 11.18
N GLU A 53 28.96 12.31 10.87
CA GLU A 53 29.10 11.45 9.70
C GLU A 53 28.16 10.23 9.77
N ILE A 54 28.10 9.53 10.92
CA ILE A 54 27.18 8.39 11.12
C ILE A 54 25.72 8.83 11.00
N LEU A 55 25.35 9.98 11.58
CA LEU A 55 24.00 10.53 11.47
C LEU A 55 23.66 10.91 10.02
N LEU A 56 24.60 11.51 9.30
CA LEU A 56 24.44 11.84 7.88
C LEU A 56 24.24 10.57 7.03
N GLN A 57 25.04 9.53 7.27
CA GLN A 57 24.88 8.24 6.58
C GLN A 57 23.53 7.59 6.88
N ALA A 58 23.08 7.57 8.14
CA ALA A 58 21.78 7.04 8.50
C ALA A 58 20.62 7.82 7.84
N GLN A 59 20.74 9.14 7.74
CA GLN A 59 19.78 9.98 7.01
C GLN A 59 19.77 9.69 5.51
N LEU A 60 20.94 9.50 4.89
CA LEU A 60 21.06 9.16 3.47
C LEU A 60 20.44 7.78 3.18
N GLN A 61 20.78 6.76 3.96
CA GLN A 61 20.19 5.42 3.86
C GLN A 61 18.67 5.46 4.02
N GLY A 62 18.17 6.27 4.96
CA GLY A 62 16.73 6.48 5.11
C GLY A 62 16.08 7.06 3.86
N LYS A 63 16.69 8.10 3.25
CA LYS A 63 16.20 8.72 2.01
C LYS A 63 16.19 7.73 0.84
N GLU A 64 17.25 6.94 0.68
CA GLU A 64 17.36 5.90 -0.35
C GLU A 64 16.28 4.83 -0.20
N ALA A 65 16.06 4.35 1.03
CA ALA A 65 15.00 3.37 1.31
C ALA A 65 13.60 3.89 0.97
N TYR A 66 13.31 5.17 1.21
CA TYR A 66 12.04 5.78 0.78
C TYR A 66 11.90 5.84 -0.74
N ILE A 67 12.97 6.17 -1.46
CA ILE A 67 12.97 6.22 -2.92
C ILE A 67 12.73 4.81 -3.49
N GLU A 68 13.43 3.81 -2.95
CA GLU A 68 13.25 2.42 -3.33
C GLU A 68 11.82 1.94 -3.08
N LEU A 69 11.26 2.24 -1.91
CA LEU A 69 9.87 1.91 -1.58
C LEU A 69 8.87 2.56 -2.55
N VAL A 70 9.05 3.84 -2.88
CA VAL A 70 8.20 4.53 -3.87
C VAL A 70 8.33 3.89 -5.25
N ASN A 71 9.53 3.47 -5.65
CA ASN A 71 9.76 2.83 -6.94
C ASN A 71 9.15 1.42 -7.00
N VAL A 72 9.24 0.64 -5.91
CA VAL A 72 8.61 -0.69 -5.82
C VAL A 72 7.08 -0.55 -5.89
N LEU A 73 6.51 0.40 -5.14
CA LEU A 73 5.07 0.69 -5.23
C LEU A 73 4.65 1.15 -6.63
N LYS A 74 5.48 1.95 -7.29
CA LYS A 74 5.26 2.36 -8.67
C LYS A 74 5.13 1.16 -9.59
N THR A 75 6.05 0.20 -9.50
CA THR A 75 5.98 -1.01 -10.32
C THR A 75 4.69 -1.78 -10.08
N PHE A 76 4.38 -2.11 -8.82
CA PHE A 76 3.18 -2.88 -8.49
C PHE A 76 1.87 -2.19 -8.87
N ILE A 77 1.75 -0.89 -8.60
CA ILE A 77 0.53 -0.15 -8.95
C ILE A 77 0.34 -0.08 -10.46
N LEU A 78 1.40 0.18 -11.23
CA LEU A 78 1.29 0.26 -12.68
C LEU A 78 0.99 -1.10 -13.32
N GLU A 79 1.57 -2.18 -12.81
CA GLU A 79 1.26 -3.54 -13.25
C GLU A 79 -0.20 -3.90 -12.94
N ASN A 80 -0.65 -3.66 -11.72
CA ASN A 80 -2.05 -3.93 -11.35
C ASN A 80 -3.03 -3.05 -12.13
N CYS A 81 -2.70 -1.78 -12.42
CA CYS A 81 -3.55 -0.94 -13.28
C CYS A 81 -3.68 -1.54 -14.68
N LYS A 82 -2.59 -2.01 -15.29
CA LYS A 82 -2.62 -2.60 -16.63
C LYS A 82 -3.42 -3.90 -16.67
N GLU A 83 -3.23 -4.79 -15.69
CA GLU A 83 -4.00 -6.03 -15.61
C GLU A 83 -5.48 -5.76 -15.34
N TYR A 84 -5.80 -4.77 -14.49
CA TYR A 84 -7.17 -4.34 -14.27
C TYR A 84 -7.81 -3.84 -15.57
N GLN A 85 -7.13 -2.94 -16.29
CA GLN A 85 -7.59 -2.39 -17.56
C GLN A 85 -7.83 -3.50 -18.60
N LYS A 86 -6.95 -4.51 -18.65
CA LYS A 86 -7.11 -5.67 -19.52
C LYS A 86 -8.36 -6.47 -19.15
N CYS A 87 -8.61 -6.71 -17.86
CA CYS A 87 -9.81 -7.40 -17.41
C CYS A 87 -11.09 -6.64 -17.76
N VAL A 88 -11.11 -5.32 -17.60
CA VAL A 88 -12.28 -4.49 -17.94
C VAL A 88 -12.52 -4.48 -19.45
N LYS A 89 -11.46 -4.35 -20.27
CA LYS A 89 -11.57 -4.44 -21.73
C LYS A 89 -12.11 -5.80 -22.18
N GLN A 90 -11.68 -6.88 -21.54
CA GLN A 90 -12.19 -8.22 -21.86
C GLN A 90 -13.67 -8.35 -21.49
N GLN A 91 -14.10 -7.76 -20.37
CA GLN A 91 -15.52 -7.72 -20.01
C GLN A 91 -16.35 -6.92 -21.03
N ILE A 92 -15.82 -5.79 -21.53
CA ILE A 92 -16.47 -5.00 -22.58
C ILE A 92 -16.64 -5.88 -23.84
N GLU A 93 -15.56 -6.46 -24.34
CA GLU A 93 -15.58 -7.29 -25.55
C GLU A 93 -16.56 -8.48 -25.43
N ILE A 94 -16.52 -9.20 -24.30
CA ILE A 94 -17.43 -10.32 -24.06
C ILE A 94 -18.89 -9.84 -24.04
N THR A 95 -19.16 -8.70 -23.39
CA THR A 95 -20.52 -8.15 -23.30
C THR A 95 -21.02 -7.71 -24.68
N GLU A 96 -20.19 -7.07 -25.50
CA GLU A 96 -20.53 -6.73 -26.89
C GLU A 96 -20.86 -7.98 -27.72
N GLN A 97 -19.99 -9.00 -27.67
CA GLN A 97 -20.21 -10.25 -28.39
C GLN A 97 -21.48 -10.98 -27.90
N ALA A 98 -21.70 -11.02 -26.58
CA ALA A 98 -22.85 -11.67 -25.99
C ALA A 98 -24.16 -10.93 -26.32
N ASN A 99 -24.14 -9.60 -26.39
CA ASN A 99 -25.29 -8.79 -26.85
C ASN A 99 -25.64 -9.07 -28.32
N ILE A 100 -24.65 -9.30 -29.19
CA ILE A 100 -24.90 -9.66 -30.60
C ILE A 100 -25.49 -11.07 -30.72
N LEU A 101 -24.97 -12.02 -29.94
CA LEU A 101 -25.39 -13.43 -29.97
C LEU A 101 -26.71 -13.69 -29.21
N GLY A 102 -27.12 -12.73 -28.38
CA GLY A 102 -28.35 -12.79 -27.60
C GLY A 102 -28.18 -13.39 -26.19
N PRO A 103 -29.26 -13.37 -25.39
CA PRO A 103 -29.23 -13.67 -23.95
C PRO A 103 -28.90 -15.13 -23.61
N LEU A 104 -29.08 -16.07 -24.55
CA LEU A 104 -28.76 -17.49 -24.37
C LEU A 104 -27.31 -17.83 -24.80
N SER A 105 -26.51 -16.84 -25.16
CA SER A 105 -25.13 -17.03 -25.57
C SER A 105 -24.27 -17.60 -24.43
N GLN A 106 -23.44 -18.61 -24.74
CA GLN A 106 -22.46 -19.14 -23.81
C GLN A 106 -21.38 -18.10 -23.43
N LYS A 107 -21.26 -17.01 -24.21
CA LYS A 107 -20.33 -15.91 -23.93
C LYS A 107 -20.57 -15.25 -22.58
N TRP A 108 -21.81 -15.19 -22.11
CA TRP A 108 -22.12 -14.70 -20.77
C TRP A 108 -21.41 -15.50 -19.67
N GLY A 109 -21.12 -16.77 -19.92
CA GLY A 109 -20.39 -17.65 -19.01
C GLY A 109 -18.89 -17.35 -18.87
N GLU A 110 -18.30 -16.55 -19.76
CA GLU A 110 -16.89 -16.13 -19.69
C GLU A 110 -16.70 -14.92 -18.74
N LEU A 111 -17.74 -14.10 -18.50
CA LEU A 111 -17.67 -12.89 -17.66
C LEU A 111 -17.28 -13.11 -16.19
N PRO A 112 -17.75 -14.16 -15.48
CA PRO A 112 -17.50 -14.30 -14.04
C PRO A 112 -16.02 -14.32 -13.66
N GLU A 113 -15.18 -14.93 -14.50
CA GLU A 113 -13.72 -15.00 -14.30
C GLU A 113 -13.12 -13.58 -14.30
N TYR A 114 -13.35 -12.83 -15.37
CA TYR A 114 -12.82 -11.47 -15.51
C TYR A 114 -13.41 -10.48 -14.49
N ARG A 115 -14.67 -10.66 -14.07
CA ARG A 115 -15.29 -9.87 -12.98
C ARG A 115 -14.62 -10.13 -11.64
N THR A 116 -14.34 -11.39 -11.34
CA THR A 116 -13.66 -11.77 -10.09
C THR A 116 -12.24 -11.20 -10.07
N LEU A 117 -11.49 -11.41 -11.15
CA LEU A 117 -10.12 -10.91 -11.28
C LEU A 117 -10.06 -9.37 -11.21
N ALA A 118 -10.96 -8.67 -11.91
CA ALA A 118 -11.03 -7.20 -11.84
C ALA A 118 -11.34 -6.71 -10.41
N LYS A 119 -12.20 -7.40 -9.68
CA LYS A 119 -12.53 -7.07 -8.29
C LYS A 119 -11.31 -7.22 -7.37
N ASP A 120 -10.58 -8.32 -7.50
CA ASP A 120 -9.39 -8.59 -6.69
C ASP A 120 -8.28 -7.57 -6.99
N LEU A 121 -8.02 -7.29 -8.27
CA LEU A 121 -7.07 -6.28 -8.71
C LEU A 121 -7.45 -4.87 -8.23
N SER A 122 -8.73 -4.51 -8.27
CA SER A 122 -9.24 -3.23 -7.75
C SER A 122 -9.01 -3.10 -6.24
N TYR A 123 -9.23 -4.18 -5.49
CA TYR A 123 -8.96 -4.23 -4.06
C TYR A 123 -7.46 -4.05 -3.76
N GLU A 124 -6.58 -4.78 -4.44
CA GLU A 124 -5.13 -4.62 -4.29
C GLU A 124 -4.65 -3.21 -4.64
N LEU A 125 -5.15 -2.64 -5.75
CA LEU A 125 -4.88 -1.26 -6.13
C LEU A 125 -5.27 -0.29 -5.02
N SER A 126 -6.42 -0.50 -4.37
CA SER A 126 -6.86 0.36 -3.26
C SER A 126 -5.88 0.32 -2.08
N ILE A 127 -5.29 -0.84 -1.78
CA ILE A 127 -4.29 -1.02 -0.72
C ILE A 127 -3.01 -0.27 -1.10
N TYR A 128 -2.47 -0.51 -2.29
CA TYR A 128 -1.22 0.10 -2.71
C TYR A 128 -1.32 1.62 -2.85
N VAL A 129 -2.44 2.14 -3.37
CA VAL A 129 -2.70 3.58 -3.46
C VAL A 129 -2.81 4.20 -2.06
N THR A 130 -3.44 3.50 -1.11
CA THR A 130 -3.50 3.96 0.29
C THR A 130 -2.11 4.04 0.89
N LEU A 131 -1.30 2.99 0.75
CA LEU A 131 0.08 2.97 1.23
C LEU A 131 0.92 4.08 0.59
N PHE A 132 0.80 4.27 -0.73
CA PHE A 132 1.48 5.35 -1.45
C PHE A 132 1.10 6.73 -0.88
N ARG A 133 -0.19 6.99 -0.65
CA ARG A 133 -0.66 8.25 -0.05
C ARG A 133 -0.15 8.45 1.38
N SER A 134 -0.09 7.39 2.19
CA SER A 134 0.48 7.43 3.54
C SER A 134 1.95 7.82 3.52
N ILE A 135 2.75 7.26 2.61
CA ILE A 135 4.14 7.66 2.39
C ILE A 135 4.22 9.14 1.98
N GLY A 136 3.33 9.58 1.09
CA GLY A 136 3.21 10.99 0.71
C GLY A 136 3.00 11.93 1.89
N ASN A 137 2.20 11.55 2.88
CA ASN A 137 1.98 12.33 4.09
C ASN A 137 3.24 12.38 4.96
N ILE A 138 3.92 11.25 5.15
CA ILE A 138 5.19 11.19 5.90
C ILE A 138 6.26 12.09 5.26
N ILE A 139 6.37 12.07 3.92
CA ILE A 139 7.32 12.92 3.19
C ILE A 139 6.95 14.41 3.33
N LYS A 140 5.66 14.75 3.31
CA LYS A 140 5.21 16.13 3.50
C LYS A 140 5.56 16.65 4.89
N ASP A 141 5.40 15.83 5.93
CA ASP A 141 5.63 16.23 7.31
C ASP A 141 7.12 16.29 7.68
N ASN A 142 7.98 15.62 6.91
CA ASN A 142 9.43 15.61 7.14
C ASN A 142 10.18 16.52 6.14
N LYS A 143 10.71 17.65 6.65
CA LYS A 143 11.44 18.65 5.85
C LYS A 143 12.65 18.06 5.12
N GLU A 144 13.37 17.11 5.72
CA GLU A 144 14.58 16.52 5.15
C GLU A 144 14.28 15.56 3.99
N LEU A 145 13.13 14.87 4.03
CA LEU A 145 12.65 14.01 2.94
C LEU A 145 12.06 14.84 1.79
N ARG A 146 11.57 16.05 2.10
CA ARG A 146 10.88 16.91 1.14
C ARG A 146 11.78 17.39 -0.01
N GLU A 147 13.09 17.48 0.18
CA GLU A 147 14.00 17.97 -0.86
C GLU A 147 14.32 16.91 -1.93
N VAL A 148 14.45 15.65 -1.53
CA VAL A 148 14.93 14.56 -2.42
C VAL A 148 13.80 13.61 -2.80
N VAL A 149 13.05 13.11 -1.82
CA VAL A 149 12.04 12.05 -2.04
C VAL A 149 10.76 12.62 -2.63
N PHE A 150 10.40 13.86 -2.27
CA PHE A 150 9.15 14.49 -2.71
C PHE A 150 9.03 14.63 -4.22
N LYS A 151 10.14 14.87 -4.92
CA LYS A 151 10.14 14.97 -6.39
C LYS A 151 9.74 13.63 -7.02
N VAL A 152 10.39 12.55 -6.59
CA VAL A 152 10.08 11.18 -7.05
C VAL A 152 8.63 10.82 -6.74
N TYR A 153 8.19 11.11 -5.51
CA TYR A 153 6.81 10.92 -5.10
C TYR A 153 5.82 11.69 -6.00
N LYS A 154 6.06 12.98 -6.25
CA LYS A 154 5.17 13.82 -7.06
C LYS A 154 5.13 13.41 -8.52
N ASP A 155 6.26 12.99 -9.07
CA ASP A 155 6.31 12.48 -10.45
C ASP A 155 5.50 11.19 -10.56
N PHE A 156 5.58 10.30 -9.56
CA PHE A 156 4.75 9.10 -9.55
C PHE A 156 3.27 9.41 -9.29
N GLU A 157 2.93 10.34 -8.39
CA GLU A 157 1.55 10.77 -8.12
C GLU A 157 0.83 11.21 -9.41
N ARG A 158 1.51 11.98 -10.27
CA ARG A 158 0.98 12.39 -11.57
C ARG A 158 0.73 11.24 -12.53
N ILE A 159 1.59 10.22 -12.52
CA ILE A 159 1.41 9.02 -13.36
C ILE A 159 0.22 8.23 -12.83
N LEU A 160 0.15 8.05 -11.51
CA LEU A 160 -0.94 7.35 -10.85
C LEU A 160 -2.31 7.99 -11.16
N ASP A 161 -2.41 9.31 -11.06
CA ASP A 161 -3.67 10.01 -11.37
C ASP A 161 -4.13 9.77 -12.82
N LYS A 162 -3.20 9.69 -13.78
CA LYS A 162 -3.51 9.37 -15.17
C LYS A 162 -4.04 7.94 -15.33
N GLU A 163 -3.38 6.96 -14.70
CA GLU A 163 -3.82 5.56 -14.76
C GLU A 163 -5.20 5.37 -14.11
N LEU A 164 -5.45 6.04 -12.98
CA LEU A 164 -6.76 5.99 -12.33
C LEU A 164 -7.86 6.67 -13.16
N ASP A 165 -7.54 7.73 -13.90
CA ASP A 165 -8.49 8.35 -14.84
C ASP A 165 -8.83 7.42 -16.01
N ILE A 166 -7.85 6.68 -16.54
CA ILE A 166 -8.07 5.66 -17.56
C ILE A 166 -9.00 4.57 -17.02
N ASN A 167 -8.73 4.05 -15.81
CA ASN A 167 -9.58 3.03 -15.19
C ASN A 167 -11.03 3.51 -15.05
N LYS A 168 -11.23 4.74 -14.58
CA LYS A 168 -12.59 5.34 -14.46
C LYS A 168 -13.31 5.43 -15.80
N LYS A 169 -12.61 5.77 -16.88
CA LYS A 169 -13.20 5.83 -18.22
C LYS A 169 -13.65 4.46 -18.69
N LEU A 170 -12.82 3.44 -18.51
CA LEU A 170 -13.17 2.06 -18.85
C LEU A 170 -14.33 1.53 -18.01
N ASP A 171 -14.35 1.84 -16.71
CA ASP A 171 -15.48 1.48 -15.83
C ASP A 171 -16.78 2.13 -16.30
N GLY A 172 -16.72 3.40 -16.73
CA GLY A 172 -17.86 4.12 -17.29
C GLY A 172 -18.35 3.53 -18.61
N GLU A 173 -17.44 3.12 -19.49
CA GLU A 173 -17.76 2.44 -20.74
C GLU A 173 -18.45 1.08 -20.48
N LEU A 174 -17.87 0.26 -19.60
CA LEU A 174 -18.47 -1.01 -19.20
C LEU A 174 -19.85 -0.83 -18.55
N LEU A 175 -20.02 0.20 -17.71
CA LEU A 175 -21.31 0.51 -17.09
C LEU A 175 -22.36 0.88 -18.13
N ASN A 176 -22.03 1.77 -19.08
CA ASN A 176 -22.94 2.18 -20.14
C ASN A 176 -23.37 0.97 -20.99
N LEU A 177 -22.41 0.11 -21.36
CA LEU A 177 -22.68 -1.09 -22.15
C LEU A 177 -23.61 -2.07 -21.40
N ASN A 178 -23.39 -2.27 -20.10
CA ASN A 178 -24.25 -3.12 -19.28
C ASN A 178 -25.68 -2.52 -19.16
N CYS A 179 -25.80 -1.21 -19.01
CA CYS A 179 -27.11 -0.53 -18.99
C CYS A 179 -27.85 -0.70 -20.32
N ASP A 180 -27.16 -0.52 -21.45
CA ASP A 180 -27.74 -0.67 -22.78
C ASP A 180 -28.20 -2.11 -23.06
N SER A 181 -27.42 -3.09 -22.59
CA SER A 181 -27.77 -4.51 -22.65
C SER A 181 -29.08 -4.81 -21.91
N ILE A 182 -29.20 -4.35 -20.66
CA ILE A 182 -30.40 -4.55 -19.83
C ILE A 182 -31.62 -3.85 -20.43
N LEU A 183 -31.44 -2.64 -20.98
CA LEU A 183 -32.53 -1.89 -21.61
C LEU A 183 -33.05 -2.57 -22.88
N LYS A 184 -32.17 -3.14 -23.70
CA LYS A 184 -32.57 -3.90 -24.89
C LYS A 184 -33.32 -5.19 -24.54
N ASP A 185 -32.84 -5.90 -23.52
CA ASP A 185 -33.50 -7.13 -23.04
C ASP A 185 -34.87 -6.85 -22.40
N SER A 186 -35.03 -5.74 -21.68
CA SER A 186 -36.29 -5.37 -21.02
C SER A 186 -37.34 -4.75 -21.94
N LEU A 187 -36.94 -4.16 -23.06
CA LEU A 187 -37.85 -3.58 -24.06
C LEU A 187 -38.30 -4.56 -25.14
N GLY A 188 -37.81 -5.82 -25.13
CA GLY A 188 -38.29 -6.86 -26.04
C GLY A 188 -37.97 -6.60 -27.52
N PHE A 189 -36.90 -5.85 -27.82
CA PHE A 189 -36.35 -5.77 -29.18
C PHE A 189 -35.58 -7.06 -29.49
N CYS A 190 -36.30 -8.18 -29.53
CA CYS A 190 -35.88 -9.30 -30.34
C CYS A 190 -36.30 -8.96 -31.77
N ASP A 191 -35.35 -8.54 -32.60
CA ASP A 191 -35.48 -8.59 -34.07
C ASP A 191 -35.48 -10.07 -34.54
N HIS A 192 -36.33 -10.89 -33.93
CA HIS A 192 -36.72 -12.15 -34.49
C HIS A 192 -37.85 -11.84 -35.46
N GLU A 193 -37.50 -11.74 -36.74
CA GLU A 193 -38.43 -12.06 -37.81
C GLU A 193 -39.06 -13.42 -37.48
N PHE A 194 -40.27 -13.40 -36.93
CA PHE A 194 -41.06 -14.60 -36.78
C PHE A 194 -41.38 -15.06 -38.20
N PRO A 195 -40.97 -16.27 -38.64
CA PRO A 195 -41.47 -16.79 -39.90
C PRO A 195 -42.98 -16.92 -39.77
N GLU A 196 -43.71 -16.24 -40.64
CA GLU A 196 -45.17 -16.32 -40.74
C GLU A 196 -45.57 -17.80 -40.77
N ARG A 197 -46.19 -18.28 -39.68
CA ARG A 197 -46.86 -19.56 -39.72
C ARG A 197 -48.11 -19.35 -40.56
N GLU A 198 -48.07 -19.78 -41.82
CA GLU A 198 -49.27 -20.04 -42.61
C GLU A 198 -50.20 -20.93 -41.79
N TYR A 199 -51.30 -20.35 -41.30
CA TYR A 199 -52.42 -21.11 -40.80
C TYR A 199 -53.03 -21.85 -41.98
N ARG A 200 -52.83 -23.17 -42.04
CA ARG A 200 -53.72 -24.03 -42.83
C ARG A 200 -55.01 -24.17 -42.06
N GLU A 201 -56.07 -23.59 -42.64
CA GLU A 201 -57.45 -23.92 -42.29
C GLU A 201 -57.74 -25.33 -42.84
N ASP A 202 -58.02 -26.28 -41.94
CA ASP A 202 -58.71 -27.53 -42.23
C ASP A 202 -60.15 -27.44 -41.68
#